data_AF-A0A5D2WRU0-F1
#
_entry.id   AF-A0A5D2WRU0-F1
#
_cell.length_a   1.000
_cell.length_b   1.000
_cell.length_c   1.000
_cell.angle_alpha   90.00
_cell.angle_beta   90.00
_cell.angle_gamma   90.00
#
_symmetry.space_group_name_H-M   'P 1'
#
loop_
_entity.id
_entity.type
_entity.pdbx_description
1 polymer ?
#
loop_
_entity_poly.entity_id
_entity_poly.type
_entity_poly.pdbx_seq_one_letter_code
_entity_poly.pdbx_strand_id
1 'polypeptide(L)'
;MGKKQHSKDRMFITKTEWATEWGGAKSKENRTPFKRLPFYCCALTFTPFELPVCTKDGSVFDLMNVVPYIRKYGKHPVTGAPLKQEDLINLTFHKNSEGEYHCPVLNKVFTEYTHIVAVKTSGNVFCYEAIKELNIKTKNWKELLTDEPFTKEDIITIQNPNALDSKVTLDFDHVKNSLKVDDEELRKLSSDPTYNINVAGDIKQMLAELGTDKAKQAALLGGGGAKAQNERAAALAAILAARSRIKEDSKADANGESKSQPVFSIVDAASASVHGRSAAAAKAASSDKTAARIAMHMAGERAPVNAKMVKSRFTTGAASRSFTSTSYDPVTKNEFEYVKVEKNPKKKGYVQLHTTHGDLNIELHCDITPRTCENFLTLCDQGYYNGVAFHRNIRNFMIQGGDPTGTGRGGESIWGKPFNDELNSKLLHSRRGVVSMANSGPHTNGSQFFILYKSANHLNFKHTVFGGVVGGLTTLSAMEKVPVDDNDKPLEEIKIISVTVFVNPYLEPDEEEEKEKSNGDKAAEDEDNDKIGSWYSNPGTGTAESGAVGSGGVGKYLKARNTQSESATADTNITAISVTKKRKAALGEFKDFSAW
;
A
#
# COMPACT_ATOMS: atom_id res chain seq x y z
N MET A 1 36.15 17.53 54.58
CA MET A 1 37.61 17.32 54.72
C MET A 1 37.85 16.17 55.69
N GLY A 2 38.04 14.95 55.19
CA GLY A 2 38.19 13.73 55.99
C GLY A 2 39.66 13.31 56.10
N LYS A 3 40.24 13.46 57.29
CA LYS A 3 41.62 13.13 57.67
C LYS A 3 41.87 11.61 57.70
N LYS A 4 41.91 10.88 56.56
CA LYS A 4 42.40 9.47 56.50
C LYS A 4 42.98 9.06 55.13
N GLN A 5 43.56 9.98 54.36
CA GLN A 5 43.97 9.66 52.98
C GLN A 5 45.43 9.17 52.83
N HIS A 6 46.23 9.13 53.91
CA HIS A 6 47.66 8.79 53.84
C HIS A 6 48.07 7.66 54.81
N SER A 7 47.36 6.53 54.82
CA SER A 7 47.73 5.37 55.66
C SER A 7 47.68 4.02 54.94
N LYS A 8 47.58 3.99 53.61
CA LYS A 8 47.52 2.71 52.88
C LYS A 8 48.34 2.73 51.59
N ASP A 9 49.58 3.22 51.67
CA ASP A 9 50.64 2.89 50.69
C ASP A 9 51.19 1.50 51.02
N ARG A 10 50.36 0.47 50.86
CA ARG A 10 50.80 -0.92 50.87
C ARG A 10 50.61 -1.45 49.47
N MET A 11 51.65 -2.05 48.88
CA MET A 11 51.60 -2.68 47.55
C MET A 11 50.72 -3.94 47.49
N PHE A 12 49.90 -4.21 48.51
CA PHE A 12 49.00 -5.34 48.56
C PHE A 12 47.64 -4.94 49.15
N ILE A 13 46.57 -5.47 48.56
CA ILE A 13 45.19 -5.35 49.06
C ILE A 13 44.94 -6.46 50.08
N THR A 14 44.33 -6.14 51.23
CA THR A 14 43.95 -7.16 52.21
C THR A 14 42.72 -7.95 51.75
N LYS A 15 42.56 -9.20 52.22
CA LYS A 15 41.42 -10.05 51.86
C LYS A 15 40.06 -9.39 52.14
N THR A 16 39.97 -8.63 53.24
CA THR A 16 38.78 -7.85 53.60
C THR A 16 38.55 -6.70 52.62
N GLU A 17 39.58 -5.93 52.27
CA GLU A 17 39.47 -4.81 51.30
C GLU A 17 39.14 -5.30 49.89
N TRP A 18 39.71 -6.44 49.47
CA TRP A 18 39.33 -7.11 48.23
C TRP A 18 37.84 -7.46 48.27
N ALA A 19 37.38 -8.11 49.34
CA ALA A 19 35.99 -8.54 49.50
C ALA A 19 34.97 -7.40 49.49
N THR A 20 35.27 -6.26 50.11
CA THR A 20 34.29 -5.19 50.32
C THR A 20 34.40 -4.02 49.35
N GLU A 21 35.63 -3.59 49.01
CA GLU A 21 35.86 -2.33 48.30
C GLU A 21 36.25 -2.51 46.82
N TRP A 22 37.12 -3.48 46.48
CA TRP A 22 37.82 -3.45 45.18
C TRP A 22 37.62 -4.63 44.22
N GLY A 23 37.13 -5.81 44.65
CA GLY A 23 37.06 -6.93 43.67
C GLY A 23 36.50 -8.29 44.10
N GLY A 24 36.03 -8.48 45.32
CA GLY A 24 35.41 -9.73 45.74
C GLY A 24 34.02 -9.90 45.15
N ALA A 25 33.66 -11.15 44.82
CA ALA A 25 32.30 -11.52 44.45
C ALA A 25 31.35 -11.16 45.59
N LYS A 26 30.72 -9.99 45.51
CA LYS A 26 29.67 -9.58 46.44
C LYS A 26 28.58 -10.63 46.35
N SER A 27 27.99 -11.03 47.48
CA SER A 27 26.77 -11.83 47.47
C SER A 27 25.76 -11.04 46.65
N LYS A 28 25.57 -11.44 45.40
CA LYS A 28 24.47 -10.97 44.57
C LYS A 28 23.22 -11.52 45.24
N GLU A 29 22.70 -10.80 46.22
CA GLU A 29 21.25 -10.68 46.25
C GLU A 29 20.92 -10.06 44.90
N ASN A 30 20.55 -10.92 43.94
CA ASN A 30 20.05 -10.55 42.63
C ASN A 30 18.70 -9.83 42.81
N ARG A 31 18.67 -8.71 43.54
CA ARG A 31 17.63 -7.72 43.35
C ARG A 31 17.98 -7.01 42.05
N THR A 32 17.57 -7.66 40.96
CA THR A 32 17.41 -7.04 39.64
C THR A 32 16.74 -5.69 39.83
N PRO A 33 17.13 -4.65 39.07
CA PRO A 33 16.55 -3.33 39.22
C PRO A 33 15.03 -3.44 39.13
N PHE A 34 14.37 -2.87 40.14
CA PHE A 34 12.92 -2.86 40.27
C PHE A 34 12.30 -2.26 39.00
N LYS A 35 11.70 -3.12 38.16
CA LYS A 35 11.04 -2.73 36.92
C LYS A 35 9.54 -2.90 37.11
N ARG A 36 8.82 -1.80 37.33
CA ARG A 36 7.35 -1.81 37.37
C ARG A 36 6.80 -2.11 35.98
N LEU A 37 5.68 -2.81 35.93
CA LEU A 37 4.89 -2.90 34.71
C LEU A 37 4.36 -1.50 34.33
N PRO A 38 4.59 -1.01 33.10
CA PRO A 38 4.00 0.24 32.64
C PRO A 38 2.47 0.17 32.70
N PHE A 39 1.81 1.29 33.01
CA PHE A 39 0.35 1.34 33.19
C PHE A 39 -0.45 1.01 31.92
N TYR A 40 0.18 1.11 30.76
CA TYR A 40 -0.42 0.84 29.44
C TYR A 40 -0.19 -0.61 28.97
N CYS A 41 0.44 -1.46 29.80
CA CYS A 41 0.71 -2.85 29.47
C CYS A 41 -0.22 -3.83 30.21
N CYS A 42 -0.56 -4.93 29.55
CA CYS A 42 -1.26 -6.07 30.10
C CYS A 42 -0.38 -6.82 31.11
N ALA A 43 -0.91 -7.11 32.30
CA ALA A 43 -0.18 -7.82 33.35
C ALA A 43 0.02 -9.32 33.09
N LEU A 44 -0.64 -9.89 32.07
CA LEU A 44 -0.46 -11.28 31.66
C LEU A 44 0.57 -11.44 30.54
N THR A 45 0.56 -10.57 29.53
CA THR A 45 1.43 -10.68 28.34
C THR A 45 2.62 -9.73 28.36
N PHE A 46 2.61 -8.74 29.26
CA PHE A 46 3.59 -7.64 29.31
C PHE A 46 3.64 -6.75 28.06
N THR A 47 2.68 -6.91 27.15
CA THR A 47 2.52 -6.09 25.93
C THR A 47 1.52 -4.96 26.16
N PRO A 48 1.57 -3.86 25.39
CA PRO A 48 0.52 -2.85 25.40
C PRO A 48 -0.85 -3.48 25.16
N PHE A 49 -1.87 -3.06 25.91
CA PHE A 49 -3.24 -3.54 25.71
C PHE A 49 -3.95 -2.78 24.58
N GLU A 50 -4.90 -3.45 23.92
CA GLU A 50 -5.83 -2.82 22.96
C GLU A 50 -7.22 -2.66 23.57
N LEU A 51 -7.72 -3.72 24.22
CA LEU A 51 -9.00 -3.74 24.93
C LEU A 51 -8.76 -3.92 26.43
N PRO A 52 -8.41 -2.84 27.15
CA PRO A 52 -8.06 -2.94 28.55
C PRO A 52 -9.28 -3.32 29.40
N VAL A 53 -9.06 -4.29 30.27
CA VAL A 53 -9.97 -4.65 31.35
C VAL A 53 -9.19 -4.66 32.65
N CYS A 54 -9.86 -4.39 33.78
CA CYS A 54 -9.23 -4.51 35.09
C CYS A 54 -10.05 -5.34 36.06
N THR A 55 -9.36 -5.78 37.09
CA THR A 55 -9.90 -6.45 38.27
C THR A 55 -9.96 -5.46 39.43
N LYS A 56 -10.70 -5.81 40.49
CA LYS A 56 -10.92 -4.94 41.67
C LYS A 56 -9.63 -4.55 42.40
N ASP A 57 -8.57 -5.36 42.31
CA ASP A 57 -7.23 -5.07 42.84
C ASP A 57 -6.45 -4.04 41.99
N GLY A 58 -7.01 -3.63 40.85
CA GLY A 58 -6.41 -2.66 39.93
C GLY A 58 -5.42 -3.28 38.95
N SER A 59 -5.29 -4.60 38.86
CA SER A 59 -4.50 -5.26 37.81
C SER A 59 -5.19 -5.09 36.45
N VAL A 60 -4.42 -4.69 35.43
CA VAL A 60 -4.94 -4.42 34.08
C VAL A 60 -4.51 -5.52 33.13
N PHE A 61 -5.43 -6.00 32.33
CA PHE A 61 -5.23 -7.04 31.35
C PHE A 61 -5.84 -6.65 30.01
N ASP A 62 -5.44 -7.36 28.97
CA ASP A 62 -6.08 -7.28 27.67
C ASP A 62 -7.16 -8.36 27.55
N LEU A 63 -8.36 -7.98 27.12
CA LEU A 63 -9.55 -8.85 27.11
C LEU A 63 -9.29 -10.16 26.34
N MET A 64 -8.63 -10.06 25.18
CA MET A 64 -8.33 -11.22 24.32
C MET A 64 -7.44 -12.25 24.99
N ASN A 65 -6.57 -11.81 25.89
CA ASN A 65 -5.57 -12.66 26.54
C ASN A 65 -6.04 -13.19 27.90
N VAL A 66 -6.78 -12.38 28.66
CA VAL A 66 -7.20 -12.75 30.02
C VAL A 66 -8.38 -13.72 30.03
N VAL A 67 -9.31 -13.61 29.08
CA VAL A 67 -10.49 -14.51 29.04
C VAL A 67 -10.07 -15.97 28.80
N PRO A 68 -9.17 -16.29 27.84
CA PRO A 68 -8.63 -17.65 27.70
C PRO A 68 -7.90 -18.12 28.96
N TYR A 69 -7.11 -17.26 29.60
CA TYR A 69 -6.39 -17.61 30.84
C TYR A 69 -7.35 -18.00 31.97
N ILE A 70 -8.41 -17.21 32.18
CA ILE A 70 -9.42 -17.48 33.21
C ILE A 70 -10.16 -18.78 32.91
N ARG A 71 -10.47 -19.08 31.64
CA ARG A 71 -11.12 -20.34 31.27
C ARG A 71 -10.24 -21.56 31.54
N LYS A 72 -8.93 -21.44 31.27
CA LYS A 72 -7.97 -22.54 31.47
C LYS A 72 -7.65 -22.77 32.95
N TYR A 73 -7.42 -21.71 33.71
CA TYR A 73 -6.87 -21.80 35.07
C TYR A 73 -7.83 -21.39 36.19
N GLY A 74 -8.90 -20.64 35.90
CA GLY A 74 -9.86 -20.15 36.89
C GLY A 74 -9.25 -19.22 37.95
N LYS A 75 -8.07 -18.66 37.69
CA LYS A 75 -7.26 -17.89 38.64
C LYS A 75 -6.86 -16.53 38.08
N HIS A 76 -6.57 -15.62 38.98
CA HIS A 76 -6.06 -14.29 38.70
C HIS A 76 -4.57 -14.35 38.34
N PRO A 77 -4.12 -13.83 37.18
CA PRO A 77 -2.72 -13.98 36.73
C PRO A 77 -1.67 -13.35 37.67
N VAL A 78 -2.02 -12.26 38.36
CA VAL A 78 -1.13 -11.55 39.29
C VAL A 78 -1.15 -12.15 40.69
N THR A 79 -2.33 -12.29 41.30
CA THR A 79 -2.48 -12.67 42.72
C THR A 79 -2.71 -14.16 42.97
N GLY A 80 -3.05 -14.96 41.95
CA GLY A 80 -3.40 -16.37 42.08
C GLY A 80 -4.78 -16.65 42.70
N ALA A 81 -5.52 -15.60 43.10
CA ALA A 81 -6.87 -15.71 43.66
C ALA A 81 -7.87 -16.26 42.62
N PRO A 82 -8.97 -16.94 43.03
CA PRO A 82 -10.00 -17.36 42.07
C PRO A 82 -10.61 -16.14 41.38
N LEU A 83 -10.72 -16.19 40.05
CA LEU A 83 -11.23 -15.09 39.24
C LEU A 83 -12.23 -15.60 38.20
N LYS A 84 -13.40 -14.96 38.11
CA LYS A 84 -14.41 -15.24 37.08
C LYS A 84 -14.42 -14.15 36.01
N GLN A 85 -14.98 -14.46 34.85
CA GLN A 85 -15.10 -13.48 33.76
C GLN A 85 -15.99 -12.29 34.13
N GLU A 86 -16.98 -12.48 35.01
CA GLU A 86 -17.89 -11.43 35.50
C GLU A 86 -17.21 -10.39 36.40
N ASP A 87 -16.05 -10.73 36.98
CA ASP A 87 -15.30 -9.84 37.86
C ASP A 87 -14.43 -8.84 37.07
N LEU A 88 -14.37 -8.98 35.74
CA LEU A 88 -13.63 -8.08 34.85
C LEU A 88 -14.45 -6.82 34.56
N ILE A 89 -13.79 -5.67 34.67
CA ILE A 89 -14.37 -4.36 34.43
C ILE A 89 -13.71 -3.79 33.17
N ASN A 90 -14.51 -3.41 32.19
CA ASN A 90 -13.98 -2.80 30.97
C ASN A 90 -13.45 -1.39 31.28
N LEU A 91 -12.27 -1.06 30.76
CA LEU A 91 -11.66 0.25 30.94
C LEU A 91 -11.73 1.09 29.67
N THR A 92 -12.02 2.38 29.84
CA THR A 92 -12.02 3.36 28.77
C THR A 92 -10.90 4.38 29.02
N PHE A 93 -9.82 4.26 28.24
CA PHE A 93 -8.72 5.24 28.25
C PHE A 93 -8.94 6.29 27.15
N HIS A 94 -8.81 7.56 27.49
CA HIS A 94 -8.92 8.67 26.53
C HIS A 94 -7.55 9.06 25.98
N LYS A 95 -7.49 9.30 24.66
CA LYS A 95 -6.27 9.75 23.96
C LYS A 95 -6.42 11.18 23.45
N ASN A 96 -5.36 11.98 23.56
CA ASN A 96 -5.34 13.34 23.03
C ASN A 96 -5.16 13.34 21.50
N SER A 97 -5.11 14.51 20.86
CA SER A 97 -4.86 14.63 19.41
C SER A 97 -3.51 14.07 18.95
N GLU A 98 -2.56 13.88 19.87
CA GLU A 98 -1.23 13.32 19.63
C GLU A 98 -1.18 11.80 19.87
N GLY A 99 -2.29 11.18 20.29
CA GLY A 99 -2.40 9.74 20.55
C GLY A 99 -1.93 9.29 21.94
N GLU A 100 -1.61 10.22 22.85
CA GLU A 100 -1.16 9.94 24.21
C GLU A 100 -2.35 9.79 25.18
N TYR A 101 -2.23 8.86 26.13
CA TYR A 101 -3.26 8.67 27.16
C TYR A 101 -3.29 9.86 28.11
N HIS A 102 -4.47 10.44 28.33
CA HIS A 102 -4.64 11.61 29.18
C HIS A 102 -5.91 11.51 30.03
N CYS A 103 -5.93 12.27 31.12
CA CYS A 103 -7.14 12.49 31.90
C CYS A 103 -8.09 13.40 31.11
N PRO A 104 -9.33 12.98 30.82
CA PRO A 104 -10.27 13.76 30.00
C PRO A 104 -10.78 15.03 30.69
N VAL A 105 -10.61 15.15 32.01
CA VAL A 105 -11.10 16.31 32.80
C VAL A 105 -10.01 17.38 32.97
N LEU A 106 -8.80 16.96 33.35
CA LEU A 106 -7.67 17.89 33.58
C LEU A 106 -6.77 18.06 32.36
N ASN A 107 -7.04 17.34 31.25
CA ASN A 107 -6.20 17.29 30.05
C ASN A 107 -4.72 16.98 30.32
N LYS A 108 -4.43 16.31 31.44
CA LYS A 108 -3.09 15.95 31.88
C LYS A 108 -2.72 14.58 31.33
N VAL A 109 -1.61 14.51 30.60
CA VAL A 109 -1.06 13.26 30.05
C VAL A 109 -0.64 12.32 31.19
N PHE A 110 -0.98 11.05 31.07
CA PHE A 110 -0.58 10.01 32.02
C PHE A 110 0.89 9.63 31.81
N THR A 111 1.64 9.61 32.91
CA THR A 111 3.05 9.20 32.95
C THR A 111 3.25 8.09 33.96
N GLU A 112 4.44 7.48 33.98
CA GLU A 112 4.81 6.45 34.96
C GLU A 112 4.77 6.93 36.42
N TYR A 113 4.68 8.25 36.63
CA TYR A 113 4.59 8.88 37.95
C TYR A 113 3.19 9.43 38.25
N THR A 114 2.24 9.28 37.33
CA THR A 114 0.85 9.73 37.59
C THR A 114 0.11 8.72 38.44
N HIS A 115 -0.71 9.22 39.37
CA HIS A 115 -1.64 8.41 40.11
C HIS A 115 -2.92 8.26 39.28
N ILE A 116 -3.16 7.05 38.77
CA ILE A 116 -4.24 6.73 37.83
C ILE A 116 -5.28 5.87 38.55
N VAL A 117 -6.55 6.24 38.38
CA VAL A 117 -7.70 5.56 38.96
C VAL A 117 -8.79 5.36 37.91
N ALA A 118 -9.56 4.30 38.05
CA ALA A 118 -10.77 4.06 37.26
C ALA A 118 -11.99 4.03 38.17
N VAL A 119 -13.13 4.45 37.63
CA VAL A 119 -14.43 4.30 38.32
C VAL A 119 -15.07 3.01 37.84
N LYS A 120 -15.39 2.10 38.76
CA LYS A 120 -15.92 0.76 38.45
C LYS A 120 -17.24 0.76 37.69
N THR A 121 -18.11 1.75 37.95
CA THR A 121 -19.44 1.83 37.31
C THR A 121 -19.34 2.15 35.83
N SER A 122 -18.57 3.18 35.46
CA SER A 122 -18.42 3.65 34.08
C SER A 122 -17.26 3.00 33.33
N GLY A 123 -16.24 2.51 34.04
CA GLY A 123 -14.98 2.03 33.46
C GLY A 123 -14.02 3.15 33.01
N ASN A 124 -14.40 4.42 33.16
CA ASN A 124 -13.58 5.54 32.70
C ASN A 124 -12.37 5.77 33.60
N VAL A 125 -11.24 6.11 32.98
CA VAL A 125 -9.95 6.30 33.64
C VAL A 125 -9.63 7.78 33.83
N PHE A 126 -9.30 8.17 35.06
CA PHE A 126 -8.98 9.52 35.47
C PHE A 126 -7.64 9.60 36.21
N CYS A 127 -7.07 10.81 36.30
CA CYS A 127 -6.06 11.06 37.31
C CYS A 127 -6.71 11.16 38.70
N TYR A 128 -6.06 10.60 39.72
CA TYR A 128 -6.56 10.67 41.10
C TYR A 128 -6.73 12.10 41.59
N GLU A 129 -5.94 13.04 41.07
CA GLU A 129 -6.06 14.47 41.32
C GLU A 129 -7.46 14.99 40.95
N ALA A 130 -7.97 14.66 39.76
CA ALA A 130 -9.32 15.07 39.34
C ALA A 130 -10.40 14.56 40.28
N ILE A 131 -10.38 13.26 40.60
CA ILE A 131 -11.36 12.64 41.51
C ILE A 131 -11.23 13.23 42.92
N LYS A 132 -10.00 13.44 43.40
CA LYS A 132 -9.76 14.00 44.73
C LYS A 132 -10.34 15.40 44.85
N GLU A 133 -10.17 16.25 43.84
CA GLU A 133 -10.60 17.63 43.91
C GLU A 133 -12.08 17.82 43.61
N LEU A 134 -12.59 17.16 42.57
CA LEU A 134 -13.95 17.39 42.06
C LEU A 134 -15.00 16.48 42.68
N ASN A 135 -14.61 15.31 43.23
CA ASN A 135 -15.54 14.37 43.87
C ASN A 135 -15.33 14.26 45.39
N ILE A 136 -14.10 13.95 45.83
CA ILE A 136 -13.84 13.63 47.24
C ILE A 136 -13.92 14.89 48.11
N LYS A 137 -13.23 15.98 47.74
CA LYS A 137 -13.24 17.24 48.51
C LYS A 137 -14.61 17.91 48.53
N THR A 138 -15.33 17.87 47.41
CA THR A 138 -16.66 18.47 47.24
C THR A 138 -17.79 17.60 47.77
N LYS A 139 -17.51 16.33 48.10
CA LYS A 139 -18.51 15.29 48.41
C LYS A 139 -19.54 15.07 47.29
N ASN A 140 -19.16 15.33 46.04
CA ASN A 140 -19.98 15.09 44.86
C ASN A 140 -19.67 13.70 44.29
N TRP A 141 -20.54 12.72 44.56
CA TRP A 141 -20.35 11.31 44.18
C TRP A 141 -21.00 10.97 42.82
N LYS A 142 -20.71 11.80 41.83
CA LYS A 142 -21.13 11.62 40.43
C LYS A 142 -19.92 11.60 39.53
N GLU A 143 -19.89 10.66 38.60
CA GLU A 143 -18.77 10.48 37.70
C GLU A 143 -18.61 11.68 36.75
N LEU A 144 -17.36 12.07 36.46
CA LEU A 144 -17.03 13.38 35.90
C LEU A 144 -17.39 13.58 34.40
N LEU A 145 -17.75 12.52 33.68
CA LEU A 145 -18.12 12.54 32.26
C LEU A 145 -19.57 12.17 32.01
N THR A 146 -20.08 11.21 32.77
CA THR A 146 -21.36 10.52 32.56
C THR A 146 -22.40 10.87 33.62
N ASP A 147 -22.01 11.57 34.69
CA ASP A 147 -22.83 11.90 35.85
C ASP A 147 -23.42 10.67 36.59
N GLU A 148 -22.90 9.47 36.32
CA GLU A 148 -23.34 8.25 36.99
C GLU A 148 -22.96 8.28 38.47
N PRO A 149 -23.89 7.92 39.39
CA PRO A 149 -23.58 7.87 40.80
C PRO A 149 -22.62 6.71 41.10
N PHE A 150 -21.56 6.98 41.87
CA PHE A 150 -20.59 5.96 42.29
C PHE A 150 -20.18 6.14 43.76
N THR A 151 -19.71 5.08 44.40
CA THR A 151 -19.25 5.13 45.80
C THR A 151 -17.73 5.20 45.90
N LYS A 152 -17.20 5.52 47.09
CA LYS A 152 -15.75 5.54 47.31
C LYS A 152 -15.09 4.16 47.06
N GLU A 153 -15.82 3.08 47.27
CA GLU A 153 -15.36 1.70 47.05
C GLU A 153 -15.26 1.33 45.56
N ASP A 154 -15.97 2.07 44.71
CA ASP A 154 -15.92 1.88 43.26
C ASP A 154 -14.68 2.52 42.61
N ILE A 155 -13.84 3.21 43.39
CA ILE A 155 -12.59 3.79 42.90
C ILE A 155 -11.50 2.72 42.90
N ILE A 156 -11.07 2.32 41.70
CA ILE A 156 -10.04 1.31 41.50
C ILE A 156 -8.72 2.00 41.16
N THR A 157 -7.69 1.76 41.97
CA THR A 157 -6.36 2.33 41.74
C THR A 157 -5.58 1.49 40.74
N ILE A 158 -5.41 2.00 39.53
CA ILE A 158 -4.60 1.35 38.48
C ILE A 158 -3.12 1.57 38.74
N GLN A 159 -2.71 2.78 39.10
CA GLN A 159 -1.30 3.10 39.33
C GLN A 159 -1.16 4.07 40.48
N ASN A 160 -0.28 3.75 41.43
CA ASN A 160 0.10 4.66 42.49
C ASN A 160 1.63 4.79 42.54
N PRO A 161 2.19 5.98 42.24
CA PRO A 161 3.65 6.18 42.26
C PRO A 161 4.24 5.94 43.66
N ASN A 162 3.49 6.27 44.71
CA ASN A 162 3.93 6.21 46.10
C ASN A 162 3.91 4.78 46.69
N ALA A 163 3.20 3.84 46.05
CA ALA A 163 3.13 2.45 46.46
C ALA A 163 4.20 1.63 45.71
N LEU A 164 5.42 1.61 46.26
CA LEU A 164 6.60 0.98 45.64
C LEU A 164 6.49 -0.55 45.54
N ASP A 165 5.74 -1.23 46.41
CA ASP A 165 5.72 -2.71 46.46
C ASP A 165 4.59 -3.35 45.63
N SER A 166 3.79 -2.55 44.93
CA SER A 166 2.70 -3.06 44.11
C SER A 166 3.16 -3.33 42.68
N LYS A 167 2.83 -4.51 42.14
CA LYS A 167 2.98 -4.91 40.73
C LYS A 167 4.41 -5.18 40.23
N VAL A 168 5.23 -5.84 41.05
CA VAL A 168 6.51 -6.40 40.61
C VAL A 168 6.24 -7.61 39.70
N THR A 169 6.75 -7.58 38.47
CA THR A 169 6.46 -8.62 37.46
C THR A 169 6.93 -10.01 37.86
N LEU A 170 8.06 -10.11 38.58
CA LEU A 170 8.58 -11.37 39.13
C LEU A 170 7.65 -11.97 40.19
N ASP A 171 6.80 -11.14 40.81
CA ASP A 171 5.90 -11.59 41.85
C ASP A 171 4.59 -12.19 41.35
N PHE A 172 4.31 -12.08 40.05
CA PHE A 172 3.06 -12.51 39.45
C PHE A 172 2.93 -14.03 39.48
N ASP A 173 1.76 -14.53 39.88
CA ASP A 173 1.48 -15.97 40.04
C ASP A 173 1.79 -16.78 38.77
N HIS A 174 1.36 -16.28 37.61
CA HIS A 174 1.64 -16.96 36.33
C HIS A 174 3.12 -17.01 35.97
N VAL A 175 3.92 -16.03 36.42
CA VAL A 175 5.38 -16.02 36.23
C VAL A 175 6.05 -16.98 37.18
N LYS A 176 5.68 -16.96 38.47
CA LYS A 176 6.23 -17.87 39.49
C LYS A 176 5.98 -19.33 39.16
N ASN A 177 4.78 -19.64 38.70
CA ASN A 177 4.35 -21.01 38.42
C ASN A 177 4.55 -21.41 36.95
N SER A 178 5.13 -20.53 36.12
CA SER A 178 5.33 -20.76 34.68
C SER A 178 4.05 -21.18 33.94
N LEU A 179 2.90 -20.62 34.32
CA LEU A 179 1.60 -20.88 33.73
C LEU A 179 1.51 -20.15 32.39
N LYS A 180 1.46 -20.90 31.29
CA LYS A 180 1.28 -20.37 29.93
C LYS A 180 -0.06 -20.81 29.35
N VAL A 181 -0.75 -19.90 28.66
CA VAL A 181 -1.84 -20.29 27.77
C VAL A 181 -1.19 -20.81 26.50
N ASP A 182 -1.53 -22.01 26.06
CA ASP A 182 -0.88 -22.60 24.90
C ASP A 182 -1.28 -21.82 23.66
N ASP A 183 -0.28 -21.50 22.82
CA ASP A 183 -0.44 -20.82 21.53
C ASP A 183 -1.54 -21.45 20.67
N GLU A 184 -1.84 -22.73 20.85
CA GLU A 184 -2.82 -23.44 20.07
C GLU A 184 -4.27 -23.00 20.35
N GLU A 185 -4.63 -22.66 21.59
CA GLU A 185 -5.96 -22.12 21.90
C GLU A 185 -6.10 -20.67 21.43
N LEU A 186 -5.05 -19.86 21.59
CA LEU A 186 -5.00 -18.49 21.06
C LEU A 186 -5.04 -18.47 19.53
N ARG A 187 -4.35 -19.39 18.87
CA ARG A 187 -4.43 -19.58 17.40
C ARG A 187 -5.82 -20.03 16.99
N LYS A 188 -6.45 -20.96 17.70
CA LYS A 188 -7.83 -21.41 17.42
C LYS A 188 -8.84 -20.27 17.57
N LEU A 189 -8.71 -19.43 18.61
CA LEU A 189 -9.50 -18.21 18.81
C LEU A 189 -9.26 -17.16 17.71
N SER A 190 -8.01 -16.99 17.27
CA SER A 190 -7.68 -16.06 16.19
C SER A 190 -8.10 -16.57 14.81
N SER A 191 -8.11 -17.89 14.59
CA SER A 191 -8.46 -18.50 13.32
C SER A 191 -9.96 -18.68 13.14
N ASP A 192 -10.69 -18.93 14.24
CA ASP A 192 -12.12 -19.20 14.20
C ASP A 192 -12.89 -18.15 15.03
N PRO A 193 -13.46 -17.10 14.38
CA PRO A 193 -14.21 -16.06 15.05
C PRO A 193 -15.51 -16.57 15.72
N THR A 194 -15.91 -17.83 15.48
CA THR A 194 -17.07 -18.45 16.14
C THR A 194 -16.74 -19.25 17.39
N TYR A 195 -15.45 -19.44 17.74
CA TYR A 195 -15.03 -20.32 18.84
C TYR A 195 -15.69 -19.99 20.20
N ASN A 196 -16.05 -18.72 20.43
CA ASN A 196 -16.68 -18.23 21.66
C ASN A 196 -18.18 -17.94 21.58
N ILE A 197 -18.81 -18.19 20.43
CA ILE A 197 -20.21 -17.83 20.20
C ILE A 197 -21.02 -19.13 20.09
N ASN A 198 -22.04 -19.27 20.94
CA ASN A 198 -22.97 -20.40 20.86
C ASN A 198 -23.94 -20.16 19.70
N VAL A 199 -23.52 -20.53 18.50
CA VAL A 199 -24.22 -20.28 17.25
C VAL A 199 -24.94 -21.54 16.77
N ALA A 200 -26.19 -21.40 16.30
CA ALA A 200 -26.95 -22.50 15.70
C ALA A 200 -26.20 -23.11 14.51
N GLY A 201 -26.36 -24.43 14.29
CA GLY A 201 -25.58 -25.21 13.31
C GLY A 201 -25.50 -24.57 11.92
N ASP A 202 -26.62 -24.06 11.42
CA ASP A 202 -26.72 -23.45 10.09
C ASP A 202 -25.86 -22.18 9.95
N ILE A 203 -25.82 -21.33 10.99
CA ILE A 203 -25.05 -20.09 10.98
C ILE A 203 -23.55 -20.39 11.14
N LYS A 204 -23.21 -21.44 11.90
CA LYS A 204 -21.82 -21.93 12.01
C LYS A 204 -21.31 -22.44 10.66
N GLN A 205 -22.14 -23.14 9.91
CA GLN A 205 -21.82 -23.60 8.56
C GLN A 205 -21.64 -22.42 7.59
N MET A 206 -22.50 -21.40 7.66
CA MET A 206 -22.33 -20.18 6.84
C MET A 206 -21.05 -19.40 7.17
N LEU A 207 -20.69 -19.25 8.46
CA LEU A 207 -19.44 -18.58 8.85
C LEU A 207 -18.19 -19.37 8.46
N ALA A 208 -18.24 -20.70 8.48
CA ALA A 208 -17.13 -21.53 8.00
C ALA A 208 -16.94 -21.45 6.48
N GLU A 209 -18.02 -21.21 5.73
CA GLU A 209 -17.95 -21.06 4.28
C GLU A 209 -17.48 -19.65 3.85
N LEU A 210 -17.65 -18.62 4.69
CA LEU A 210 -17.18 -17.25 4.44
C LEU A 210 -15.66 -17.21 4.12
N GLY A 211 -15.32 -16.63 2.97
CA GLY A 211 -13.93 -16.53 2.49
C GLY A 211 -13.46 -17.69 1.61
N THR A 212 -14.21 -18.80 1.54
CA THR A 212 -13.94 -19.90 0.59
C THR A 212 -14.39 -19.54 -0.82
N ASP A 213 -13.83 -20.21 -1.84
CA ASP A 213 -14.24 -20.01 -3.23
C ASP A 213 -15.71 -20.40 -3.46
N LYS A 214 -16.25 -21.31 -2.65
CA LYS A 214 -17.68 -21.64 -2.66
C LYS A 214 -18.54 -20.48 -2.16
N ALA A 215 -18.16 -19.79 -1.09
CA ALA A 215 -18.91 -18.61 -0.65
C ALA A 215 -18.69 -17.40 -1.57
N LYS A 216 -17.52 -17.25 -2.18
CA LYS A 216 -17.30 -16.25 -3.23
C LYS A 216 -18.18 -16.55 -4.43
N GLN A 217 -18.26 -17.81 -4.88
CA GLN A 217 -19.18 -18.22 -5.94
C GLN A 217 -20.64 -18.04 -5.52
N ALA A 218 -21.03 -18.38 -4.29
CA ALA A 218 -22.39 -18.18 -3.81
C ALA A 218 -22.75 -16.69 -3.65
N ALA A 219 -21.79 -15.83 -3.29
CA ALA A 219 -21.95 -14.38 -3.26
C ALA A 219 -22.02 -13.80 -4.67
N LEU A 220 -21.19 -14.30 -5.60
CA LEU A 220 -21.09 -13.86 -6.99
C LEU A 220 -22.27 -14.33 -7.85
N LEU A 221 -22.78 -15.55 -7.62
CA LEU A 221 -24.07 -16.03 -8.13
C LEU A 221 -25.25 -15.42 -7.36
N GLY A 222 -24.99 -14.78 -6.23
CA GLY A 222 -25.96 -14.30 -5.25
C GLY A 222 -26.65 -15.44 -4.49
N GLY A 223 -26.92 -15.23 -3.20
CA GLY A 223 -27.72 -16.17 -2.42
C GLY A 223 -29.16 -16.32 -2.94
N GLY A 224 -29.81 -17.44 -2.58
CA GLY A 224 -31.18 -17.80 -2.92
C GLY A 224 -31.31 -19.27 -3.33
N GLY A 225 -32.40 -19.94 -2.97
CA GLY A 225 -32.65 -21.34 -3.34
C GLY A 225 -32.67 -21.59 -4.87
N ALA A 226 -32.77 -22.86 -5.28
CA ALA A 226 -32.63 -23.29 -6.69
C ALA A 226 -33.45 -22.46 -7.71
N LYS A 227 -34.63 -21.96 -7.32
CA LYS A 227 -35.47 -21.08 -8.15
C LYS A 227 -34.76 -19.76 -8.51
N ALA A 228 -34.11 -19.11 -7.55
CA ALA A 228 -33.40 -17.85 -7.77
C ALA A 228 -32.13 -18.05 -8.60
N GLN A 229 -31.45 -19.19 -8.43
CA GLN A 229 -30.30 -19.57 -9.24
C GLN A 229 -30.69 -19.79 -10.71
N ASN A 230 -31.80 -20.49 -10.95
CA ASN A 230 -32.32 -20.72 -12.29
C ASN A 230 -32.78 -19.43 -12.98
N GLU A 231 -33.43 -18.52 -12.25
CA GLU A 231 -33.83 -17.21 -12.79
C GLU A 231 -32.62 -16.35 -13.18
N ARG A 232 -31.54 -16.37 -12.38
CA ARG A 232 -30.29 -15.67 -12.71
C ARG A 232 -29.53 -16.32 -13.86
N ALA A 233 -29.48 -17.65 -13.90
CA ALA A 233 -28.86 -18.38 -15.01
C ALA A 233 -29.61 -18.12 -16.33
N ALA A 234 -30.94 -18.09 -16.30
CA ALA A 234 -31.76 -17.72 -17.44
C ALA A 234 -31.53 -16.26 -17.87
N ALA A 235 -31.42 -15.33 -16.92
CA ALA A 235 -31.10 -13.93 -17.19
C ALA A 235 -29.70 -13.78 -17.81
N LEU A 236 -28.69 -14.48 -17.30
CA LEU A 236 -27.32 -14.48 -17.82
C LEU A 236 -27.28 -15.07 -19.24
N ALA A 237 -27.97 -16.19 -19.47
CA ALA A 237 -28.10 -16.79 -20.80
C ALA A 237 -28.80 -15.83 -21.79
N ALA A 238 -29.83 -15.10 -21.35
CA ALA A 238 -30.49 -14.09 -22.17
C ALA A 238 -29.56 -12.91 -22.50
N ILE A 239 -28.74 -12.44 -21.54
CA ILE A 239 -27.74 -11.39 -21.77
C ILE A 239 -26.67 -11.87 -22.77
N LEU A 240 -26.16 -13.09 -22.61
CA LEU A 240 -25.15 -13.65 -23.52
C LEU A 240 -25.72 -13.88 -24.91
N ALA A 241 -26.96 -14.36 -25.02
CA ALA A 241 -27.65 -14.51 -26.29
C ALA A 241 -27.85 -13.16 -26.98
N ALA A 242 -28.29 -12.12 -26.24
CA ALA A 242 -28.40 -10.76 -26.77
C ALA A 242 -27.03 -10.21 -27.23
N ARG A 243 -25.97 -10.44 -26.44
CA ARG A 243 -24.60 -10.04 -26.80
C ARG A 243 -24.07 -10.77 -28.03
N SER A 244 -24.42 -12.05 -28.20
CA SER A 244 -24.06 -12.83 -29.39
C SER A 244 -24.81 -12.37 -30.63
N ARG A 245 -26.09 -11.97 -30.50
CA ARG A 245 -26.87 -11.40 -31.60
C ARG A 245 -26.33 -10.04 -32.04
N ILE A 246 -25.97 -9.16 -31.10
CA ILE A 246 -25.28 -7.90 -31.44
C ILE A 246 -23.96 -8.16 -32.19
N LYS A 247 -23.24 -9.24 -31.86
CA LYS A 247 -22.00 -9.66 -32.55
C LYS A 247 -22.25 -10.27 -33.94
N GLU A 248 -23.43 -10.83 -34.20
CA GLU A 248 -23.83 -11.36 -35.51
C GLU A 248 -24.48 -10.28 -36.39
N ASP A 249 -25.27 -9.37 -35.82
CA ASP A 249 -25.85 -8.21 -36.50
C ASP A 249 -24.74 -7.26 -36.99
N SER A 250 -23.67 -7.08 -36.20
CA SER A 250 -22.45 -6.36 -36.63
C SER A 250 -21.63 -7.07 -37.72
N LYS A 251 -21.97 -8.33 -38.07
CA LYS A 251 -21.47 -9.03 -39.26
C LYS A 251 -22.47 -9.09 -40.41
N ALA A 252 -23.75 -8.78 -40.19
CA ALA A 252 -24.84 -8.96 -41.15
C ALA A 252 -25.28 -7.66 -41.86
N ASP A 253 -24.78 -6.48 -41.43
CA ASP A 253 -25.04 -5.17 -42.07
C ASP A 253 -24.30 -4.97 -43.42
N ALA A 254 -24.44 -5.94 -44.32
CA ALA A 254 -24.00 -5.86 -45.72
C ALA A 254 -25.16 -5.99 -46.73
N ASN A 255 -26.41 -6.22 -46.31
CA ASN A 255 -27.58 -6.18 -47.19
C ASN A 255 -28.78 -5.58 -46.46
N GLY A 256 -29.20 -4.40 -46.91
CA GLY A 256 -30.29 -3.64 -46.31
C GLY A 256 -31.65 -4.32 -46.48
N GLU A 257 -32.30 -4.62 -45.35
CA GLU A 257 -33.75 -4.73 -45.27
C GLU A 257 -34.23 -4.44 -43.84
N SER A 258 -35.17 -3.51 -43.71
CA SER A 258 -35.73 -3.04 -42.45
C SER A 258 -36.70 -4.05 -41.83
N LYS A 259 -36.43 -4.51 -40.60
CA LYS A 259 -37.44 -5.16 -39.73
C LYS A 259 -37.47 -4.53 -38.35
N SER A 260 -38.69 -4.41 -37.84
CA SER A 260 -39.10 -3.75 -36.59
C SER A 260 -38.25 -4.12 -35.37
N GLN A 261 -37.63 -3.10 -34.77
CA GLN A 261 -36.93 -3.18 -33.49
C GLN A 261 -37.90 -3.57 -32.35
N PRO A 262 -37.57 -4.54 -31.48
CA PRO A 262 -38.31 -4.73 -30.24
C PRO A 262 -38.03 -3.57 -29.28
N VAL A 263 -39.09 -3.17 -28.58
CA VAL A 263 -39.09 -2.12 -27.55
C VAL A 263 -38.22 -2.61 -26.39
N PHE A 264 -37.19 -1.83 -26.03
CA PHE A 264 -36.22 -2.01 -24.93
C PHE A 264 -34.89 -2.73 -25.27
N SER A 265 -33.84 -1.91 -25.44
CA SER A 265 -32.44 -2.33 -25.38
C SER A 265 -32.02 -2.54 -23.92
N ILE A 266 -31.37 -3.67 -23.62
CA ILE A 266 -30.75 -3.95 -22.31
C ILE A 266 -29.71 -2.89 -21.94
N VAL A 267 -29.11 -2.22 -22.94
CA VAL A 267 -28.17 -1.12 -22.74
C VAL A 267 -28.88 0.14 -22.24
N ASP A 268 -30.11 0.42 -22.72
CA ASP A 268 -30.92 1.54 -22.23
C ASP A 268 -31.39 1.35 -20.79
N ALA A 269 -31.64 0.10 -20.38
CA ALA A 269 -32.02 -0.23 -19.00
C ALA A 269 -30.87 0.01 -18.00
N ALA A 270 -29.63 -0.31 -18.39
CA ALA A 270 -28.44 -0.02 -17.59
C ALA A 270 -28.19 1.49 -17.46
N SER A 271 -28.33 2.24 -18.56
CA SER A 271 -28.22 3.70 -18.58
C SER A 271 -29.31 4.41 -17.76
N ALA A 272 -30.55 3.89 -17.77
CA ALA A 272 -31.66 4.43 -17.00
C ALA A 272 -31.50 4.26 -15.48
N SER A 273 -30.80 3.22 -15.03
CA SER A 273 -30.53 2.98 -13.61
C SER A 273 -29.42 3.85 -13.00
N VAL A 274 -28.55 4.44 -13.83
CA VAL A 274 -27.54 5.44 -13.39
C VAL A 274 -28.17 6.80 -13.13
N HIS A 275 -29.22 7.17 -13.88
CA HIS A 275 -29.85 8.50 -13.82
C HIS A 275 -31.16 8.54 -13.03
N GLY A 276 -31.51 7.45 -12.34
CA GLY A 276 -32.59 7.36 -11.34
C GLY A 276 -33.75 8.34 -11.53
N ARG A 277 -34.64 8.10 -12.52
CA ARG A 277 -36.04 8.60 -12.62
C ARG A 277 -36.63 8.28 -14.01
N SER A 278 -36.97 7.02 -14.28
CA SER A 278 -37.91 6.73 -15.38
C SER A 278 -39.05 5.83 -14.90
N ALA A 279 -40.28 6.23 -15.19
CA ALA A 279 -41.49 5.48 -14.85
C ALA A 279 -41.55 4.09 -15.53
N ALA A 280 -40.74 3.88 -16.57
CA ALA A 280 -40.60 2.61 -17.28
C ALA A 280 -39.81 1.57 -16.48
N ALA A 281 -38.74 1.96 -15.76
CA ALA A 281 -37.94 1.03 -14.95
C ALA A 281 -38.74 0.42 -13.78
N ALA A 282 -39.76 1.14 -13.28
CA ALA A 282 -40.65 0.64 -12.24
C ALA A 282 -41.52 -0.54 -12.73
N LYS A 283 -41.93 -0.54 -14.01
CA LYS A 283 -42.82 -1.54 -14.64
C LYS A 283 -42.10 -2.79 -15.18
N ALA A 284 -40.77 -2.85 -15.14
CA ALA A 284 -40.00 -3.99 -15.65
C ALA A 284 -40.18 -5.26 -14.79
N ALA A 285 -40.12 -6.44 -15.45
CA ALA A 285 -40.27 -7.74 -14.81
C ALA A 285 -39.08 -8.05 -13.87
N SER A 286 -39.30 -8.97 -12.91
CA SER A 286 -38.28 -9.34 -11.92
C SER A 286 -36.99 -9.89 -12.56
N SER A 287 -37.13 -10.64 -13.65
CA SER A 287 -36.02 -11.15 -14.47
C SER A 287 -35.14 -10.03 -15.02
N ASP A 288 -35.77 -8.98 -15.55
CA ASP A 288 -35.08 -7.88 -16.24
C ASP A 288 -34.36 -6.98 -15.25
N LYS A 289 -34.98 -6.75 -14.08
CA LYS A 289 -34.35 -6.05 -12.95
C LYS A 289 -33.14 -6.80 -12.41
N THR A 290 -33.19 -8.13 -12.44
CA THR A 290 -32.08 -8.99 -12.00
C THR A 290 -30.96 -9.02 -13.03
N ALA A 291 -31.30 -9.09 -14.32
CA ALA A 291 -30.36 -8.96 -15.44
C ALA A 291 -29.60 -7.61 -15.39
N ALA A 292 -30.32 -6.51 -15.16
CA ALA A 292 -29.73 -5.17 -15.04
C ALA A 292 -28.76 -5.05 -13.86
N ARG A 293 -29.09 -5.65 -12.70
CA ARG A 293 -28.22 -5.69 -11.52
C ARG A 293 -26.95 -6.50 -11.75
N ILE A 294 -27.05 -7.63 -12.43
CA ILE A 294 -25.89 -8.47 -12.80
C ILE A 294 -24.99 -7.73 -13.79
N ALA A 295 -25.57 -7.08 -14.81
CA ALA A 295 -24.82 -6.27 -15.77
C ALA A 295 -24.08 -5.10 -15.10
N MET A 296 -24.71 -4.43 -14.13
CA MET A 296 -24.07 -3.37 -13.32
C MET A 296 -22.86 -3.86 -12.52
N HIS A 297 -22.97 -5.02 -11.87
CA HIS A 297 -21.87 -5.58 -11.07
C HIS A 297 -20.70 -6.03 -11.96
N MET A 298 -20.97 -6.55 -13.16
CA MET A 298 -19.94 -6.91 -14.14
C MET A 298 -19.26 -5.68 -14.78
N ALA A 299 -19.93 -4.53 -14.81
CA ALA A 299 -19.37 -3.28 -15.33
C ALA A 299 -18.51 -2.51 -14.30
N GLY A 300 -18.63 -2.84 -13.00
CA GLY A 300 -18.00 -2.12 -11.89
C GLY A 300 -16.48 -2.34 -11.72
N GLU A 301 -15.92 -3.42 -12.23
CA GLU A 301 -14.48 -3.72 -12.14
C GLU A 301 -13.91 -4.05 -13.53
N ARG A 302 -13.81 -3.05 -14.41
CA ARG A 302 -12.85 -3.14 -15.51
C ARG A 302 -11.48 -2.77 -14.95
N ALA A 303 -10.62 -3.77 -14.76
CA ALA A 303 -9.22 -3.54 -14.45
C ALA A 303 -8.64 -2.53 -15.46
N PRO A 304 -7.85 -1.54 -15.01
CA PRO A 304 -7.13 -0.69 -15.96
C PRO A 304 -6.35 -1.58 -16.91
N VAL A 305 -6.52 -1.34 -18.21
CA VAL A 305 -5.96 -2.20 -19.28
C VAL A 305 -4.43 -2.24 -19.18
N ASN A 306 -3.83 -1.23 -18.53
CA ASN A 306 -2.39 -1.11 -18.35
C ASN A 306 -1.94 -0.89 -16.89
N ALA A 307 -2.08 -1.91 -16.05
CA ALA A 307 -1.51 -1.92 -14.69
C ALA A 307 -0.18 -2.67 -14.63
N LYS A 308 0.88 -1.99 -14.17
CA LYS A 308 2.15 -2.59 -13.76
C LYS A 308 2.06 -3.03 -12.30
N MET A 309 2.46 -4.25 -12.00
CA MET A 309 2.68 -4.68 -10.61
C MET A 309 4.04 -4.16 -10.14
N VAL A 310 4.02 -3.12 -9.31
CA VAL A 310 5.23 -2.55 -8.70
C VAL A 310 5.43 -3.21 -7.34
N LYS A 311 6.61 -3.77 -7.13
CA LYS A 311 7.04 -4.33 -5.84
C LYS A 311 7.31 -3.18 -4.87
N SER A 312 6.33 -2.82 -4.05
CA SER A 312 6.51 -1.83 -2.99
C SER A 312 7.18 -2.49 -1.79
N ARG A 313 8.19 -1.80 -1.23
CA ARG A 313 8.81 -2.18 0.04
C ARG A 313 8.03 -1.53 1.16
N PHE A 314 7.51 -2.32 2.07
CA PHE A 314 7.04 -1.81 3.33
C PHE A 314 7.75 -2.54 4.46
N THR A 315 8.19 -1.78 5.44
CA THR A 315 8.89 -2.31 6.59
C THR A 315 7.86 -2.61 7.67
N THR A 316 7.54 -3.88 7.84
CA THR A 316 6.83 -4.37 9.02
C THR A 316 7.86 -4.53 10.14
N GLY A 317 8.07 -3.46 10.88
CA GLY A 317 8.93 -3.46 12.06
C GLY A 317 8.19 -2.81 13.22
N ALA A 318 8.19 -3.47 14.38
CA ALA A 318 7.88 -2.77 15.61
C ALA A 318 8.97 -1.70 15.81
N ALA A 319 8.58 -0.43 15.85
CA ALA A 319 9.53 0.67 16.08
C ALA A 319 10.34 0.41 17.37
N SER A 320 11.65 0.65 17.32
CA SER A 320 12.51 0.57 18.51
C SER A 320 11.96 1.52 19.58
N ARG A 321 11.48 0.96 20.69
CA ARG A 321 11.04 1.74 21.85
C ARG A 321 12.14 1.68 22.91
N SER A 322 12.94 2.73 23.04
CA SER A 322 13.71 2.96 24.28
C SER A 322 14.24 4.37 24.38
N PHE A 323 13.73 5.14 25.35
CA PHE A 323 14.42 6.30 25.92
C PHE A 323 15.14 5.96 27.26
N THR A 324 14.89 4.79 27.84
CA THR A 324 15.57 4.33 29.07
C THR A 324 15.86 2.81 29.03
N SER A 325 17.11 2.48 28.71
CA SER A 325 17.88 1.25 29.00
C SER A 325 17.12 -0.05 29.37
N THR A 326 16.58 -0.76 28.38
CA THR A 326 16.88 -2.18 28.07
C THR A 326 16.58 -2.35 26.60
N SER A 327 17.62 -2.37 25.77
CA SER A 327 17.53 -2.36 24.31
C SER A 327 16.72 -3.56 23.78
N TYR A 328 15.64 -3.28 23.08
CA TYR A 328 15.04 -4.21 22.14
C TYR A 328 15.62 -3.88 20.78
N ASP A 329 16.37 -4.81 20.18
CA ASP A 329 16.91 -4.59 18.85
C ASP A 329 15.73 -4.49 17.88
N PRO A 330 15.57 -3.39 17.11
CA PRO A 330 14.48 -3.27 16.17
C PRO A 330 14.59 -4.40 15.13
N VAL A 331 13.68 -5.36 15.21
CA VAL A 331 13.53 -6.38 14.17
C VAL A 331 12.64 -5.78 13.10
N THR A 332 13.25 -5.14 12.11
CA THR A 332 12.57 -4.71 10.89
C THR A 332 12.53 -5.89 9.93
N LYS A 333 11.34 -6.42 9.67
CA LYS A 333 11.14 -7.34 8.54
C LYS A 333 10.74 -6.49 7.33
N ASN A 334 11.51 -6.62 6.26
CA ASN A 334 11.14 -6.02 4.99
C ASN A 334 10.24 -6.99 4.25
N GLU A 335 8.98 -6.62 4.14
CA GLU A 335 8.00 -7.34 3.34
C GLU A 335 7.76 -6.58 2.04
N PHE A 336 7.26 -7.29 1.04
CA PHE A 336 7.02 -6.76 -0.28
C PHE A 336 5.58 -7.02 -0.67
N GLU A 337 4.87 -5.97 -1.06
CA GLU A 337 3.54 -6.07 -1.63
C GLU A 337 3.61 -5.67 -3.11
N TYR A 338 2.89 -6.38 -3.97
CA TYR A 338 2.78 -6.02 -5.36
C TYR A 338 1.58 -5.08 -5.54
N VAL A 339 1.86 -3.79 -5.59
CA VAL A 339 0.83 -2.76 -5.79
C VAL A 339 0.66 -2.55 -7.30
N LYS A 340 -0.59 -2.55 -7.77
CA LYS A 340 -0.91 -2.21 -9.16
C LYS A 340 -0.82 -0.69 -9.36
N VAL A 341 0.11 -0.25 -10.20
CA VAL A 341 0.34 1.16 -10.54
C VAL A 341 0.11 1.36 -12.05
N GLU A 342 -0.47 2.50 -12.44
CA GLU A 342 -0.66 2.88 -13.85
C GLU A 342 0.70 3.03 -14.55
N LYS A 343 0.85 2.45 -15.75
CA LYS A 343 2.10 2.55 -16.53
C LYS A 343 2.16 3.90 -17.24
N ASN A 344 3.17 4.70 -16.91
CA ASN A 344 3.47 5.98 -17.55
C ASN A 344 4.70 5.82 -18.47
N PRO A 345 4.51 5.56 -19.77
CA PRO A 345 5.62 5.39 -20.70
C PRO A 345 6.34 6.72 -20.95
N LYS A 346 7.67 6.69 -21.03
CA LYS A 346 8.49 7.87 -21.39
C LYS A 346 8.64 8.05 -22.90
N LYS A 347 8.39 6.99 -23.69
CA LYS A 347 8.50 6.99 -25.15
C LYS A 347 7.24 7.60 -25.77
N LYS A 348 7.41 8.25 -26.92
CA LYS A 348 6.30 8.78 -27.72
C LYS A 348 5.66 7.67 -28.56
N GLY A 349 4.36 7.79 -28.82
CA GLY A 349 3.63 6.88 -29.70
C GLY A 349 3.55 7.42 -31.12
N TYR A 350 3.45 6.53 -32.11
CA TYR A 350 3.27 6.91 -33.52
C TYR A 350 2.13 6.11 -34.14
N VAL A 351 1.19 6.83 -34.73
CA VAL A 351 -0.02 6.27 -35.36
C VAL A 351 -0.21 6.89 -36.73
N GLN A 352 -0.62 6.09 -37.70
CA GLN A 352 -1.02 6.55 -39.02
C GLN A 352 -2.50 6.27 -39.25
N LEU A 353 -3.25 7.33 -39.53
CA LEU A 353 -4.65 7.24 -39.96
C LEU A 353 -4.69 7.23 -41.48
N HIS A 354 -5.19 6.14 -42.06
CA HIS A 354 -5.50 6.07 -43.49
C HIS A 354 -6.87 6.70 -43.70
N THR A 355 -6.93 7.85 -44.38
CA THR A 355 -8.20 8.55 -44.66
C THR A 355 -8.52 8.54 -46.14
N THR A 356 -9.74 8.90 -46.51
CA THR A 356 -10.16 9.01 -47.93
C THR A 356 -9.32 9.99 -48.75
N HIS A 357 -8.77 11.03 -48.12
CA HIS A 357 -7.96 12.05 -48.80
C HIS A 357 -6.45 11.80 -48.71
N GLY A 358 -6.03 10.69 -48.08
CA GLY A 358 -4.64 10.30 -47.89
C GLY A 358 -4.29 9.97 -46.44
N ASP A 359 -3.01 9.76 -46.18
CA ASP A 359 -2.53 9.34 -44.86
C ASP A 359 -2.20 10.53 -43.96
N LEU A 360 -2.47 10.38 -42.67
CA LEU A 360 -2.10 11.32 -41.62
C LEU A 360 -1.24 10.62 -40.57
N ASN A 361 -0.01 11.09 -40.39
CA ASN A 361 0.91 10.54 -39.40
C ASN A 361 0.88 11.42 -38.15
N ILE A 362 0.51 10.83 -37.02
CA ILE A 362 0.32 11.48 -35.73
C ILE A 362 1.36 10.96 -34.74
N GLU A 363 2.05 11.90 -34.11
CA GLU A 363 2.92 11.67 -32.95
C GLU A 363 2.11 11.94 -31.67
N LEU A 364 2.20 11.02 -30.72
CA LEU A 364 1.46 11.04 -29.45
C LEU A 364 2.42 11.26 -28.27
N HIS A 365 2.10 12.23 -27.42
CA HIS A 365 2.85 12.61 -26.22
C HIS A 365 2.44 11.76 -25.01
N CYS A 366 2.74 10.45 -25.07
CA CYS A 366 2.38 9.49 -24.02
C CYS A 366 3.09 9.77 -22.67
N ASP A 367 4.17 10.56 -22.69
CA ASP A 367 4.93 11.03 -21.54
C ASP A 367 4.20 12.09 -20.71
N ILE A 368 3.39 12.92 -21.37
CA ILE A 368 2.69 14.05 -20.75
C ILE A 368 1.22 13.73 -20.50
N THR A 369 0.57 13.04 -21.45
CA THR A 369 -0.86 12.69 -21.39
C THR A 369 -1.05 11.17 -21.47
N PRO A 370 -0.65 10.42 -20.42
CA PRO A 370 -0.60 8.98 -20.47
C PRO A 370 -2.00 8.34 -20.58
N ARG A 371 -3.02 8.86 -19.88
CA ARG A 371 -4.36 8.25 -19.96
C ARG A 371 -5.02 8.54 -21.30
N THR A 372 -4.86 9.75 -21.81
CA THR A 372 -5.43 10.15 -23.10
C THR A 372 -4.83 9.34 -24.26
N CYS A 373 -3.51 9.17 -24.25
CA CYS A 373 -2.79 8.40 -25.26
C CYS A 373 -3.11 6.89 -25.16
N GLU A 374 -3.25 6.35 -23.95
CA GLU A 374 -3.68 4.96 -23.73
C GLU A 374 -5.06 4.74 -24.35
N ASN A 375 -6.03 5.60 -24.03
CA ASN A 375 -7.38 5.52 -24.59
C ASN A 375 -7.36 5.58 -26.13
N PHE A 376 -6.59 6.50 -26.71
CA PHE A 376 -6.51 6.62 -28.16
C PHE A 376 -5.88 5.38 -28.83
N LEU A 377 -4.72 4.92 -28.34
CA LEU A 377 -4.00 3.78 -28.92
C LEU A 377 -4.78 2.47 -28.80
N THR A 378 -5.39 2.22 -27.64
CA THR A 378 -6.19 1.01 -27.43
C THR A 378 -7.45 0.99 -28.28
N LEU A 379 -8.11 2.14 -28.50
CA LEU A 379 -9.23 2.25 -29.46
C LEU A 379 -8.76 2.01 -30.90
N CYS A 380 -7.56 2.49 -31.26
CA CYS A 380 -6.95 2.21 -32.56
C CYS A 380 -6.67 0.70 -32.74
N ASP A 381 -6.09 0.04 -31.74
CA ASP A 381 -5.78 -1.40 -31.77
C ASP A 381 -7.06 -2.25 -31.83
N GLN A 382 -8.15 -1.81 -31.20
CA GLN A 382 -9.47 -2.44 -31.28
C GLN A 382 -10.16 -2.21 -32.64
N GLY A 383 -9.61 -1.35 -33.51
CA GLY A 383 -10.22 -0.98 -34.77
C GLY A 383 -11.46 -0.10 -34.63
N TYR A 384 -11.64 0.58 -33.49
CA TYR A 384 -12.83 1.37 -33.17
C TYR A 384 -13.02 2.57 -34.13
N TYR A 385 -11.92 3.11 -34.67
CA TYR A 385 -11.95 4.22 -35.62
C TYR A 385 -12.08 3.80 -37.09
N ASN A 386 -12.15 2.50 -37.39
CA ASN A 386 -12.26 2.02 -38.77
C ASN A 386 -13.66 2.34 -39.32
N GLY A 387 -13.73 3.03 -40.45
CA GLY A 387 -14.97 3.51 -41.07
C GLY A 387 -15.57 4.77 -40.44
N VAL A 388 -14.91 5.37 -39.44
CA VAL A 388 -15.46 6.54 -38.73
C VAL A 388 -15.30 7.82 -39.55
N ALA A 389 -16.40 8.55 -39.74
CA ALA A 389 -16.41 9.82 -40.46
C ALA A 389 -16.04 11.02 -39.57
N PHE A 390 -15.42 12.03 -40.18
CA PHE A 390 -15.27 13.35 -39.59
C PHE A 390 -16.59 14.11 -39.79
N HIS A 391 -17.39 14.17 -38.73
CA HIS A 391 -18.74 14.74 -38.78
C HIS A 391 -18.77 16.26 -38.74
N ARG A 392 -17.65 16.92 -38.41
CA ARG A 392 -17.56 18.38 -38.32
C ARG A 392 -16.23 18.89 -38.88
N ASN A 393 -16.29 19.85 -39.79
CA ASN A 393 -15.15 20.46 -40.46
C ASN A 393 -15.33 21.98 -40.54
N ILE A 394 -14.49 22.75 -39.84
CA ILE A 394 -14.53 24.21 -39.84
C ILE A 394 -13.24 24.75 -40.44
N ARG A 395 -13.36 25.38 -41.61
CA ARG A 395 -12.24 25.99 -42.33
C ARG A 395 -11.49 26.99 -41.45
N ASN A 396 -10.16 26.99 -41.52
CA ASN A 396 -9.26 27.81 -40.70
C ASN A 396 -9.38 27.61 -39.18
N PHE A 397 -10.09 26.58 -38.72
CA PHE A 397 -10.23 26.29 -37.30
C PHE A 397 -9.83 24.84 -37.00
N MET A 398 -10.71 23.87 -37.24
CA MET A 398 -10.48 22.47 -36.85
C MET A 398 -11.37 21.48 -37.61
N ILE A 399 -10.95 20.23 -37.61
CA ILE A 399 -11.75 19.08 -38.06
C ILE A 399 -11.90 18.10 -36.90
N GLN A 400 -13.13 17.65 -36.65
CA GLN A 400 -13.50 16.80 -35.52
C GLN A 400 -14.06 15.46 -35.99
N GLY A 401 -13.63 14.38 -35.31
CA GLY A 401 -14.00 13.00 -35.59
C GLY A 401 -13.94 12.13 -34.34
N GLY A 402 -13.93 10.81 -34.52
CA GLY A 402 -13.85 9.86 -33.41
C GLY A 402 -15.18 9.50 -32.76
N ASP A 403 -16.30 9.81 -33.43
CA ASP A 403 -17.65 9.34 -33.06
C ASP A 403 -18.12 8.28 -34.07
N PRO A 404 -18.21 6.99 -33.70
CA PRO A 404 -18.69 5.95 -34.60
C PRO A 404 -20.13 6.15 -35.08
N THR A 405 -20.95 6.88 -34.33
CA THR A 405 -22.33 7.15 -34.72
C THR A 405 -22.42 8.25 -35.79
N GLY A 406 -21.36 9.05 -35.97
CA GLY A 406 -21.32 10.17 -36.91
C GLY A 406 -22.27 11.33 -36.57
N THR A 407 -22.91 11.30 -35.39
CA THR A 407 -23.88 12.32 -34.95
C THR A 407 -23.23 13.51 -34.23
N GLY A 408 -21.99 13.32 -33.75
CA GLY A 408 -21.23 14.30 -32.97
C GLY A 408 -21.54 14.28 -31.47
N ARG A 409 -22.48 13.45 -31.02
CA ARG A 409 -22.84 13.29 -29.59
C ARG A 409 -22.41 11.95 -29.00
N GLY A 410 -21.96 11.01 -29.83
CA GLY A 410 -21.58 9.67 -29.40
C GLY A 410 -20.10 9.56 -29.01
N GLY A 411 -19.65 8.33 -28.79
CA GLY A 411 -18.26 8.03 -28.50
C GLY A 411 -18.00 7.70 -27.03
N GLU A 412 -17.45 6.52 -26.79
CA GLU A 412 -17.14 6.02 -25.46
C GLU A 412 -15.63 5.83 -25.28
N SER A 413 -15.13 6.05 -24.07
CA SER A 413 -13.75 5.69 -23.72
C SER A 413 -13.60 4.18 -23.54
N ILE A 414 -12.37 3.67 -23.49
CA ILE A 414 -12.10 2.25 -23.19
C ILE A 414 -12.64 1.80 -21.83
N TRP A 415 -12.78 2.71 -20.88
CA TRP A 415 -13.30 2.43 -19.56
C TRP A 415 -14.83 2.45 -19.49
N GLY A 416 -15.52 2.81 -20.58
CA GLY A 416 -16.98 2.95 -20.63
C GLY A 416 -17.52 4.12 -19.80
N LYS A 417 -16.64 5.04 -19.37
CA LYS A 417 -16.97 6.25 -18.61
C LYS A 417 -16.10 7.42 -19.06
N PRO A 418 -16.58 8.67 -19.00
CA PRO A 418 -15.74 9.82 -19.29
C PRO A 418 -14.52 9.89 -18.36
N PHE A 419 -13.39 10.37 -18.87
CA PHE A 419 -12.14 10.47 -18.10
C PHE A 419 -11.62 11.91 -17.98
N ASN A 420 -10.73 12.12 -17.01
CA ASN A 420 -10.23 13.43 -16.62
C ASN A 420 -9.35 14.11 -17.69
N ASP A 421 -9.42 15.43 -17.78
CA ASP A 421 -8.51 16.24 -18.60
C ASP A 421 -7.07 16.22 -18.05
N GLU A 422 -6.10 15.99 -18.93
CA GLU A 422 -4.66 16.08 -18.67
C GLU A 422 -4.09 17.37 -19.30
N LEU A 423 -4.18 18.49 -18.58
CA LEU A 423 -3.76 19.79 -19.09
C LEU A 423 -2.31 20.10 -18.69
N ASN A 424 -1.44 20.41 -19.67
CA ASN A 424 -0.04 20.75 -19.43
C ASN A 424 0.34 22.05 -20.16
N SER A 425 1.14 22.91 -19.51
CA SER A 425 1.62 24.17 -20.09
C SER A 425 2.56 23.98 -21.28
N LYS A 426 3.18 22.80 -21.43
CA LYS A 426 4.03 22.45 -22.59
C LYS A 426 3.23 22.18 -23.86
N LEU A 427 2.00 21.70 -23.72
CA LEU A 427 1.15 21.29 -24.83
C LEU A 427 0.03 22.32 -25.02
N LEU A 428 0.25 23.24 -25.95
CA LEU A 428 -0.66 24.34 -26.27
C LEU A 428 -1.12 24.24 -27.72
N HIS A 429 -2.30 24.83 -28.01
CA HIS A 429 -2.91 24.89 -29.34
C HIS A 429 -2.25 25.98 -30.22
N SER A 430 -0.92 26.02 -30.27
CA SER A 430 -0.16 27.11 -30.88
C SER A 430 0.12 26.92 -32.37
N ARG A 431 -0.08 25.72 -32.92
CA ARG A 431 0.33 25.36 -34.29
C ARG A 431 -0.76 24.60 -35.03
N ARG A 432 -0.69 24.61 -36.37
CA ARG A 432 -1.47 23.72 -37.25
C ARG A 432 -1.05 22.28 -37.02
N GLY A 433 -2.02 21.36 -37.08
CA GLY A 433 -1.80 19.93 -36.90
C GLY A 433 -1.79 19.47 -35.44
N VAL A 434 -2.08 20.32 -34.46
CA VAL A 434 -2.23 19.87 -33.07
C VAL A 434 -3.47 19.00 -32.94
N VAL A 435 -3.35 17.87 -32.25
CA VAL A 435 -4.42 16.90 -32.00
C VAL A 435 -4.83 16.96 -30.53
N SER A 436 -6.13 17.10 -30.29
CA SER A 436 -6.70 17.36 -28.96
C SER A 436 -8.04 16.66 -28.78
N MET A 437 -8.40 16.33 -27.54
CA MET A 437 -9.66 15.64 -27.21
C MET A 437 -10.85 16.61 -27.24
N ALA A 438 -11.96 16.16 -27.84
CA ALA A 438 -13.23 16.88 -27.73
C ALA A 438 -13.91 16.49 -26.40
N ASN A 439 -14.44 17.49 -25.71
CA ASN A 439 -15.17 17.32 -24.45
C ASN A 439 -16.43 18.20 -24.43
N SER A 440 -17.36 17.87 -23.54
CA SER A 440 -18.61 18.63 -23.33
C SER A 440 -18.59 19.44 -22.03
N GLY A 441 -17.39 19.64 -21.47
CA GLY A 441 -17.15 20.23 -20.16
C GLY A 441 -15.90 19.63 -19.51
N PRO A 442 -15.46 20.18 -18.36
CA PRO A 442 -14.27 19.68 -17.66
C PRO A 442 -14.39 18.20 -17.32
N HIS A 443 -13.33 17.43 -17.58
CA HIS A 443 -13.20 16.00 -17.25
C HIS A 443 -14.25 15.09 -17.92
N THR A 444 -14.68 15.43 -19.14
CA THR A 444 -15.67 14.64 -19.90
C THR A 444 -15.11 14.06 -21.20
N ASN A 445 -13.85 13.61 -21.21
CA ASN A 445 -13.23 13.04 -22.41
C ASN A 445 -13.80 11.65 -22.73
N GLY A 446 -14.05 11.39 -24.01
CA GLY A 446 -14.55 10.12 -24.56
C GLY A 446 -13.62 9.56 -25.63
N SER A 447 -14.14 9.25 -26.82
CA SER A 447 -13.36 8.84 -28.00
C SER A 447 -13.18 9.96 -29.04
N GLN A 448 -13.91 11.06 -28.91
CA GLN A 448 -13.89 12.13 -29.91
C GLN A 448 -12.62 12.97 -29.80
N PHE A 449 -12.04 13.30 -30.95
CA PHE A 449 -10.85 14.15 -31.05
C PHE A 449 -10.97 15.12 -32.23
N PHE A 450 -10.18 16.18 -32.20
CA PHE A 450 -10.10 17.15 -33.29
C PHE A 450 -8.65 17.48 -33.64
N ILE A 451 -8.44 17.86 -34.89
CA ILE A 451 -7.16 18.29 -35.45
C ILE A 451 -7.29 19.75 -35.86
N LEU A 452 -6.35 20.59 -35.43
CA LEU A 452 -6.37 22.02 -35.75
C LEU A 452 -5.82 22.35 -37.14
N TYR A 453 -6.52 23.21 -37.89
CA TYR A 453 -6.00 23.82 -39.11
C TYR A 453 -5.18 25.09 -38.85
N LYS A 454 -5.45 25.77 -37.73
CA LYS A 454 -4.80 27.01 -37.31
C LYS A 454 -4.60 27.02 -35.79
N SER A 455 -3.70 27.86 -35.30
CA SER A 455 -3.55 28.10 -33.86
C SER A 455 -4.84 28.60 -33.22
N ALA A 456 -5.17 28.06 -32.05
CA ALA A 456 -6.42 28.31 -31.33
C ALA A 456 -6.18 28.47 -29.83
N ASN A 457 -5.59 29.61 -29.43
CA ASN A 457 -5.20 29.86 -28.04
C ASN A 457 -6.36 29.85 -27.03
N HIS A 458 -7.60 30.09 -27.49
CA HIS A 458 -8.79 30.10 -26.64
C HIS A 458 -9.24 28.70 -26.16
N LEU A 459 -8.67 27.64 -26.75
CA LEU A 459 -8.87 26.23 -26.35
C LEU A 459 -7.83 25.75 -25.33
N ASN A 460 -6.80 26.55 -25.05
CA ASN A 460 -5.78 26.21 -24.07
C ASN A 460 -6.40 26.03 -22.68
N PHE A 461 -5.96 25.00 -21.96
CA PHE A 461 -6.47 24.62 -20.63
C PHE A 461 -7.96 24.25 -20.59
N LYS A 462 -8.59 24.00 -21.74
CA LYS A 462 -9.97 23.47 -21.82
C LYS A 462 -10.01 22.08 -22.42
N HIS A 463 -9.17 21.83 -23.42
CA HIS A 463 -9.07 20.54 -24.11
C HIS A 463 -7.67 19.97 -23.94
N THR A 464 -7.61 18.66 -23.71
CA THR A 464 -6.35 17.93 -23.56
C THR A 464 -5.69 17.72 -24.92
N VAL A 465 -4.56 18.39 -25.11
CA VAL A 465 -3.66 18.16 -26.25
C VAL A 465 -2.82 16.93 -25.95
N PHE A 466 -2.92 15.90 -26.80
CA PHE A 466 -2.21 14.64 -26.59
C PHE A 466 -1.30 14.26 -27.76
N GLY A 467 -1.34 14.99 -28.88
CA GLY A 467 -0.49 14.70 -30.03
C GLY A 467 -0.41 15.81 -31.07
N GLY A 468 0.33 15.53 -32.14
CA GLY A 468 0.52 16.42 -33.27
C GLY A 468 0.72 15.65 -34.58
N VAL A 469 0.19 16.19 -35.68
CA VAL A 469 0.40 15.69 -37.03
C VAL A 469 1.81 16.05 -37.48
N VAL A 470 2.63 15.03 -37.73
CA VAL A 470 4.03 15.16 -38.16
C VAL A 470 4.16 14.94 -39.66
N GLY A 471 3.29 14.13 -40.25
CA GLY A 471 3.25 13.84 -41.69
C GLY A 471 1.82 13.87 -42.23
N GLY A 472 1.65 14.23 -43.51
CA GLY A 472 0.33 14.38 -44.12
C GLY A 472 -0.30 15.77 -44.00
N LEU A 473 0.50 16.83 -43.80
CA LEU A 473 -0.01 18.21 -43.81
C LEU A 473 -0.66 18.61 -45.15
N THR A 474 -0.25 18.00 -46.25
CA THR A 474 -0.88 18.15 -47.57
C THR A 474 -2.30 17.58 -47.58
N THR A 475 -2.47 16.36 -47.04
CA THR A 475 -3.78 15.71 -46.82
C THR A 475 -4.68 16.59 -45.95
N LEU A 476 -4.15 17.09 -44.82
CA LEU A 476 -4.88 17.98 -43.92
C LEU A 476 -5.35 19.25 -44.66
N SER A 477 -4.52 19.80 -45.55
CA SER A 477 -4.87 20.97 -46.37
C SER A 477 -5.88 20.66 -47.48
N ALA A 478 -5.94 19.42 -47.97
CA ALA A 478 -6.97 18.97 -48.89
C ALA A 478 -8.33 18.83 -48.18
N MET A 479 -8.33 18.21 -46.98
CA MET A 479 -9.53 18.06 -46.14
C MET A 479 -10.14 19.41 -45.73
N GLU A 480 -9.31 20.44 -45.50
CA GLU A 480 -9.77 21.80 -45.20
C GLU A 480 -10.53 22.45 -46.36
N LYS A 481 -10.20 22.11 -47.62
CA LYS A 481 -10.82 22.71 -48.81
C LYS A 481 -12.20 22.13 -49.13
N VAL A 482 -12.56 20.99 -48.52
CA VAL A 482 -13.86 20.35 -48.73
C VAL A 482 -14.99 21.32 -48.38
N PRO A 483 -16.04 21.45 -49.22
CA PRO A 483 -17.19 22.29 -48.90
C PRO A 483 -18.05 21.65 -47.82
N VAL A 484 -18.63 22.48 -46.96
CA VAL A 484 -19.39 22.07 -45.77
C VAL A 484 -20.81 22.61 -45.84
N ASP A 485 -21.73 21.89 -45.20
CA ASP A 485 -23.13 22.25 -45.03
C ASP A 485 -23.32 23.25 -43.86
N ASP A 486 -24.54 23.75 -43.68
CA ASP A 486 -24.90 24.71 -42.61
C ASP A 486 -24.63 24.18 -41.19
N ASN A 487 -24.57 22.86 -41.02
CA ASN A 487 -24.25 22.20 -39.75
C ASN A 487 -22.75 21.88 -39.58
N ASP A 488 -21.86 22.58 -40.31
CA ASP A 488 -20.41 22.32 -40.36
C ASP A 488 -20.04 20.90 -40.84
N LYS A 489 -20.98 20.15 -41.43
CA LYS A 489 -20.76 18.77 -41.89
C LYS A 489 -20.18 18.78 -43.31
N PRO A 490 -19.08 18.07 -43.61
CA PRO A 490 -18.52 18.06 -44.96
C PRO A 490 -19.47 17.38 -45.96
N LEU A 491 -19.65 18.00 -47.13
CA LEU A 491 -20.49 17.48 -48.22
C LEU A 491 -19.90 16.21 -48.83
N GLU A 492 -18.57 16.20 -49.01
CA GLU A 492 -17.84 14.99 -49.34
C GLU A 492 -17.46 14.26 -48.05
N GLU A 493 -17.82 12.98 -47.96
CA GLU A 493 -17.59 12.21 -46.74
C GLU A 493 -16.09 11.94 -46.53
N ILE A 494 -15.54 12.60 -45.51
CA ILE A 494 -14.18 12.35 -45.04
C ILE A 494 -14.25 11.27 -43.95
N LYS A 495 -13.67 10.10 -44.20
CA LYS A 495 -13.65 8.98 -43.24
C LYS A 495 -12.26 8.38 -43.04
N ILE A 496 -12.07 7.79 -41.87
CA ILE A 496 -10.91 6.98 -41.52
C ILE A 496 -11.20 5.57 -42.05
N ILE A 497 -10.38 5.09 -42.99
CA ILE A 497 -10.51 3.75 -43.59
C ILE A 497 -9.96 2.72 -42.60
N SER A 498 -8.73 2.94 -42.16
CA SER A 498 -8.03 2.07 -41.22
C SER A 498 -7.01 2.85 -40.41
N VAL A 499 -6.59 2.28 -39.29
CA VAL A 499 -5.54 2.84 -38.44
C VAL A 499 -4.40 1.85 -38.30
N THR A 500 -3.17 2.32 -38.53
CA THR A 500 -1.95 1.55 -38.36
C THR A 500 -1.16 2.15 -37.19
N VAL A 501 -0.94 1.37 -36.13
CA VAL A 501 -0.12 1.78 -34.98
C VAL A 501 1.32 1.32 -35.24
N PHE A 502 2.25 2.27 -35.36
CA PHE A 502 3.66 1.96 -35.61
C PHE A 502 4.43 1.70 -34.33
N VAL A 503 4.21 2.52 -33.31
CA VAL A 503 4.89 2.42 -32.02
C VAL A 503 3.85 2.56 -30.93
N ASN A 504 3.62 1.47 -30.21
CA ASN A 504 2.77 1.45 -29.01
C ASN A 504 3.65 1.33 -27.76
N PRO A 505 3.96 2.45 -27.07
CA PRO A 505 4.87 2.46 -25.93
C PRO A 505 4.29 1.79 -24.68
N TYR A 506 3.01 1.40 -24.69
CA TYR A 506 2.35 0.75 -23.57
C TYR A 506 2.54 -0.77 -23.58
N LEU A 507 2.63 -1.39 -24.76
CA LEU A 507 2.82 -2.83 -24.92
C LEU A 507 4.30 -3.25 -24.80
N GLU A 508 5.21 -2.39 -25.26
CA GLU A 508 6.65 -2.68 -25.14
C GLU A 508 7.09 -2.60 -23.67
N PRO A 509 7.86 -3.57 -23.16
CA PRO A 509 8.50 -3.45 -21.85
C PRO A 509 9.45 -2.24 -21.87
N ASP A 510 9.42 -1.44 -20.81
CA ASP A 510 10.36 -0.33 -20.69
C ASP A 510 11.79 -0.91 -20.59
N GLU A 511 12.75 -0.35 -21.31
CA GLU A 511 14.16 -0.79 -21.26
C GLU A 511 14.74 -0.76 -19.83
N GLU A 512 14.15 0.06 -18.95
CA GLU A 512 14.44 0.11 -17.53
C GLU A 512 13.98 -1.18 -16.81
N GLU A 513 12.83 -1.74 -17.16
CA GLU A 513 12.34 -3.02 -16.61
C GLU A 513 13.17 -4.21 -17.08
N GLU A 514 13.61 -4.22 -18.33
CA GLU A 514 14.51 -5.26 -18.84
C GLU A 514 15.87 -5.19 -18.15
N LYS A 515 16.40 -3.98 -17.92
CA LYS A 515 17.63 -3.76 -17.16
C LYS A 515 17.47 -4.17 -15.70
N GLU A 516 16.36 -3.83 -15.04
CA GLU A 516 16.07 -4.25 -13.67
C GLU A 516 15.93 -5.76 -13.52
N LYS A 517 15.24 -6.43 -14.46
CA LYS A 517 15.17 -7.91 -14.50
C LYS A 517 16.56 -8.51 -14.67
N SER A 518 17.33 -8.03 -15.64
CA SER A 518 18.69 -8.55 -15.89
C SER A 518 19.67 -8.32 -14.73
N ASN A 519 19.52 -7.22 -13.99
CA ASN A 519 20.31 -6.94 -12.79
C ASN A 519 19.83 -7.76 -11.59
N GLY A 520 18.52 -8.02 -11.47
CA GLY A 520 17.94 -8.88 -10.44
C GLY A 520 18.37 -10.34 -10.58
N ASP A 521 18.42 -10.85 -11.82
CA ASP A 521 18.87 -12.21 -12.12
C ASP A 521 20.37 -12.39 -11.79
N LYS A 522 21.20 -11.40 -12.13
CA LYS A 522 22.64 -11.39 -11.76
C LYS A 522 22.86 -11.34 -10.24
N ALA A 523 22.07 -10.53 -9.53
CA ALA A 523 22.17 -10.44 -8.07
C ALA A 523 21.73 -11.75 -7.37
N ALA A 524 20.77 -12.48 -7.94
CA ALA A 524 20.36 -13.80 -7.44
C ALA A 524 21.42 -14.88 -7.68
N GLU A 525 22.08 -14.87 -8.85
CA GLU A 525 23.21 -15.78 -9.13
C GLU A 525 24.42 -15.51 -8.22
N ASP A 526 24.71 -14.24 -7.90
CA ASP A 526 25.79 -13.87 -6.99
C ASP A 526 25.47 -14.31 -5.53
N GLU A 527 24.22 -14.17 -5.06
CA GLU A 527 23.80 -14.63 -3.73
C GLU A 527 23.82 -16.16 -3.57
N ASP A 528 23.52 -16.92 -4.63
CA ASP A 528 23.58 -18.38 -4.59
C ASP A 528 25.03 -18.91 -4.65
N ASN A 529 25.93 -18.22 -5.35
CA ASN A 529 27.36 -18.54 -5.34
C ASN A 529 28.00 -18.29 -3.96
N ASP A 530 27.60 -17.23 -3.25
CA ASP A 530 28.07 -16.93 -1.89
C ASP A 530 27.56 -17.94 -0.84
N LYS A 531 26.36 -18.51 -1.02
CA LYS A 531 25.84 -19.58 -0.15
C LYS A 531 26.58 -20.91 -0.34
N ILE A 532 27.05 -21.21 -1.55
CA ILE A 532 27.79 -22.44 -1.85
C ILE A 532 29.23 -22.40 -1.29
N GLY A 533 29.82 -21.20 -1.14
CA GLY A 533 31.17 -21.01 -0.60
C GLY A 533 31.33 -21.16 0.92
N SER A 534 30.23 -21.18 1.69
CA SER A 534 30.28 -21.20 3.17
C SER A 534 30.14 -22.61 3.79
N TRP A 535 29.95 -23.66 2.98
CA TRP A 535 29.62 -25.01 3.47
C TRP A 535 30.81 -25.99 3.58
N TYR A 536 31.98 -25.72 2.99
CA TYR A 536 33.18 -26.56 3.14
C TYR A 536 34.21 -25.94 4.10
N SER A 537 33.84 -25.78 5.36
CA SER A 537 34.79 -25.61 6.48
C SER A 537 34.07 -25.90 7.79
N ASN A 538 33.73 -27.16 8.05
CA ASN A 538 33.22 -27.59 9.36
C ASN A 538 34.19 -28.58 10.03
N PRO A 539 34.16 -28.69 11.38
CA PRO A 539 35.29 -28.97 12.26
C PRO A 539 35.31 -30.39 12.83
N GLY A 540 36.43 -30.72 13.50
CA GLY A 540 36.44 -31.58 14.68
C GLY A 540 37.14 -32.94 14.52
N THR A 541 38.22 -33.15 15.29
CA THR A 541 38.43 -34.23 16.29
C THR A 541 39.90 -34.72 16.38
N GLY A 542 40.42 -34.81 17.62
CA GLY A 542 41.33 -35.89 18.04
C GLY A 542 42.85 -35.63 18.11
N THR A 543 43.32 -35.14 19.26
CA THR A 543 44.50 -35.62 20.03
C THR A 543 45.81 -36.02 19.31
N ALA A 544 46.90 -35.28 19.55
CA ALA A 544 48.19 -35.79 20.01
C ALA A 544 49.14 -34.63 20.39
N GLU A 545 50.02 -34.90 21.35
CA GLU A 545 50.84 -33.97 22.13
C GLU A 545 51.95 -33.22 21.37
N SER A 546 52.39 -32.14 22.04
CA SER A 546 53.80 -31.79 22.36
C SER A 546 54.38 -30.53 21.72
N GLY A 547 55.02 -29.72 22.58
CA GLY A 547 56.20 -28.94 22.20
C GLY A 547 56.02 -27.44 21.91
N ALA A 548 56.27 -26.64 22.95
CA ALA A 548 57.28 -25.57 22.95
C ALA A 548 57.22 -24.39 21.94
N VAL A 549 57.16 -23.19 22.53
CA VAL A 549 58.02 -22.02 22.24
C VAL A 549 57.71 -21.19 20.99
N GLY A 550 57.23 -19.96 21.25
CA GLY A 550 58.01 -18.77 20.89
C GLY A 550 57.59 -17.97 19.66
N SER A 551 57.63 -16.64 19.88
CA SER A 551 57.85 -15.58 18.91
C SER A 551 56.69 -15.17 18.02
N GLY A 552 56.22 -13.94 18.28
CA GLY A 552 55.57 -13.13 17.26
C GLY A 552 56.48 -12.94 16.04
N GLY A 553 55.84 -12.90 14.87
CA GLY A 553 56.48 -12.73 13.58
C GLY A 553 55.42 -12.28 12.56
N VAL A 554 55.60 -11.04 12.11
CA VAL A 554 54.80 -10.29 11.15
C VAL A 554 54.91 -10.89 9.74
N GLY A 555 53.83 -10.86 8.94
CA GLY A 555 53.98 -10.63 7.49
C GLY A 555 52.98 -11.22 6.50
N LYS A 556 52.29 -10.29 5.80
CA LYS A 556 51.89 -10.33 4.37
C LYS A 556 50.74 -11.30 4.00
N TYR A 557 49.75 -10.94 3.18
CA TYR A 557 49.87 -10.36 1.84
C TYR A 557 48.70 -9.43 1.45
N LEU A 558 49.11 -8.34 0.80
CA LEU A 558 48.31 -7.45 -0.05
C LEU A 558 47.68 -8.20 -1.23
N LYS A 559 46.55 -7.68 -1.73
CA LYS A 559 45.87 -8.06 -2.98
C LYS A 559 46.86 -8.12 -4.15
N ALA A 560 47.05 -9.31 -4.71
CA ALA A 560 47.72 -9.48 -5.99
C ALA A 560 46.72 -9.27 -7.14
N ARG A 561 47.05 -8.27 -7.96
CA ARG A 561 46.51 -8.01 -9.29
C ARG A 561 46.88 -9.19 -10.19
N ASN A 562 45.90 -9.78 -10.87
CA ASN A 562 46.14 -10.86 -11.83
C ASN A 562 46.27 -10.28 -13.24
N THR A 563 47.45 -10.37 -13.83
CA THR A 563 47.68 -10.28 -15.29
C THR A 563 48.92 -11.08 -15.63
N GLN A 564 48.76 -12.18 -16.38
CA GLN A 564 49.28 -12.35 -17.74
C GLN A 564 49.10 -13.79 -18.21
N SER A 565 48.65 -13.95 -19.47
CA SER A 565 49.31 -14.88 -20.39
C SER A 565 49.54 -14.13 -21.70
N GLU A 566 50.79 -14.18 -22.16
CA GLU A 566 51.30 -13.54 -23.36
C GLU A 566 50.98 -14.39 -24.61
N SER A 567 50.84 -13.71 -25.75
CA SER A 567 51.43 -14.17 -27.00
C SER A 567 51.96 -12.96 -27.77
N ALA A 568 53.27 -13.00 -28.04
CA ALA A 568 54.06 -11.97 -28.68
C ALA A 568 53.75 -11.79 -30.17
N THR A 569 53.87 -10.55 -30.68
CA THR A 569 54.66 -10.21 -31.88
C THR A 569 54.88 -8.70 -31.96
N ALA A 570 56.07 -8.34 -32.44
CA ALA A 570 56.61 -6.99 -32.64
C ALA A 570 55.79 -6.14 -33.63
N ASP A 571 55.76 -4.81 -33.46
CA ASP A 571 56.68 -3.92 -34.18
C ASP A 571 56.42 -2.42 -33.93
N THR A 572 57.53 -1.70 -33.93
CA THR A 572 57.79 -0.26 -34.03
C THR A 572 56.67 0.68 -34.55
N ASN A 573 56.43 1.81 -33.87
CA ASN A 573 56.90 3.14 -34.33
C ASN A 573 56.47 4.34 -33.46
N ILE A 574 57.36 5.32 -33.46
CA ILE A 574 57.48 6.53 -32.65
C ILE A 574 56.63 7.68 -33.22
N THR A 575 56.01 8.50 -32.36
CA THR A 575 56.05 10.00 -32.32
C THR A 575 55.04 10.50 -31.26
N ALA A 576 55.49 10.98 -30.10
CA ALA A 576 55.87 12.35 -29.78
C ALA A 576 54.68 13.35 -29.78
N ILE A 577 54.44 14.03 -28.64
CA ILE A 577 54.53 15.51 -28.51
C ILE A 577 54.14 16.01 -27.09
N SER A 578 55.08 16.78 -26.51
CA SER A 578 55.01 17.88 -25.50
C SER A 578 54.22 17.72 -24.20
N VAL A 579 54.77 17.82 -22.97
CA VAL A 579 55.71 18.77 -22.31
C VAL A 579 55.20 20.21 -22.20
N THR A 580 54.96 20.69 -20.97
CA THR A 580 55.61 21.88 -20.35
C THR A 580 55.12 22.03 -18.89
N LYS A 581 56.01 21.85 -17.89
CA LYS A 581 56.84 22.85 -17.15
C LYS A 581 56.03 23.70 -16.15
N LYS A 582 56.18 23.47 -14.84
CA LYS A 582 57.24 23.92 -13.89
C LYS A 582 56.73 25.05 -12.99
N ARG A 583 56.90 24.90 -11.66
CA ARG A 583 57.86 25.71 -10.87
C ARG A 583 58.06 25.12 -9.46
N LYS A 584 59.33 25.20 -9.03
CA LYS A 584 59.94 24.78 -7.75
C LYS A 584 59.95 25.95 -6.75
N ALA A 585 59.92 25.64 -5.46
CA ALA A 585 60.86 26.15 -4.43
C ALA A 585 60.70 25.26 -3.17
N ALA A 586 61.67 24.41 -2.84
CA ALA A 586 62.76 24.61 -1.87
C ALA A 586 62.35 24.06 -0.48
N LEU A 587 62.82 22.86 -0.13
CA LEU A 587 64.07 22.54 0.60
C LEU A 587 63.89 22.63 2.11
N GLY A 588 63.82 21.47 2.75
CA GLY A 588 63.78 21.25 4.20
C GLY A 588 63.91 19.75 4.42
N GLU A 589 65.16 19.31 4.54
CA GLU A 589 65.61 17.92 4.51
C GLU A 589 65.15 17.14 5.74
N PHE A 590 64.83 15.87 5.48
CA PHE A 590 64.39 14.84 6.42
C PHE A 590 65.40 14.61 7.55
N LYS A 591 64.88 14.37 8.76
CA LYS A 591 65.44 13.34 9.65
C LYS A 591 64.33 12.36 10.03
N ASP A 592 64.30 11.31 9.23
CA ASP A 592 64.24 9.91 9.65
C ASP A 592 64.84 9.65 11.06
N PHE A 593 64.47 8.63 11.82
CA PHE A 593 63.89 7.33 11.47
C PHE A 593 63.21 6.79 12.73
N SER A 594 62.27 5.87 12.51
CA SER A 594 61.92 4.74 13.39
C SER A 594 61.20 5.03 14.72
N ALA A 595 59.90 4.76 14.66
CA ALA A 595 59.02 4.24 15.71
C ALA A 595 58.31 5.26 16.63
N TRP A 596 57.18 5.78 16.14
CA TRP A 596 55.88 5.52 16.77
C TRP A 596 54.79 5.37 15.71
#